data_AF-A0A3M1NS46-F1
#
_entry.id   AF-A0A3M1NS46-F1
#
_cell.length_a   1.000
_cell.length_b   1.000
_cell.length_c   1.000
_cell.angle_alpha   90.00
_cell.angle_beta   90.00
_cell.angle_gamma   90.00
#
_symmetry.space_group_name_H-M   'P 1'
#
loop_
_entity.id
_entity.type
_entity.pdbx_description
1 polymer ?
#
loop_
_entity_poly.entity_id
_entity_poly.type
_entity_poly.pdbx_seq_one_letter_code
_entity_poly.pdbx_strand_id
1 'polypeptide(L)' 'QWDEVREDIFQFLEALPASRTRVVIFRHAMIGYINIYQTLNFFRDHLAHHIKQIRRIQKSPNFPQS' A
#
# COMPACT_ATOMS: atom_id res chain seq x y z
N GLN A 1 -5.87 -6.10 12.87
CA GLN A 1 -6.07 -6.10 11.41
C GLN A 1 -5.00 -5.33 10.62
N TRP A 2 -4.73 -4.03 10.87
CA TRP A 2 -3.70 -3.30 10.09
C TRP A 2 -2.30 -3.91 10.24
N ASP A 3 -1.87 -4.14 11.48
CA ASP A 3 -0.52 -4.66 11.75
C ASP A 3 -0.35 -6.10 11.24
N GLU A 4 -1.39 -6.94 11.40
CA GLU A 4 -1.42 -8.32 10.87
C GLU A 4 -1.25 -8.35 9.35
N VAL A 5 -2.04 -7.55 8.61
CA VAL A 5 -1.94 -7.51 7.14
C VAL A 5 -0.58 -7.00 6.68
N ARG A 6 0.03 -6.07 7.42
CA ARG A 6 1.38 -5.58 7.11
C ARG A 6 2.44 -6.65 7.34
N GLU A 7 2.31 -7.42 8.41
CA GLU A 7 3.19 -8.54 8.71
C GLU A 7 3.09 -9.62 7.63
N ASP A 8 1.88 -9.98 7.21
CA ASP A 8 1.65 -10.95 6.13
C ASP A 8 2.30 -10.50 4.81
N ILE A 9 2.17 -9.21 4.46
CA ILE A 9 2.83 -8.65 3.28
C ILE A 9 4.35 -8.72 3.42
N PHE A 10 4.90 -8.39 4.60
CA PHE A 10 6.33 -8.44 4.84
C PHE A 10 6.87 -9.86 4.68
N GLN A 11 6.23 -10.85 5.30
CA GLN A 11 6.62 -12.26 5.19
C GLN A 11 6.51 -12.77 3.75
N PHE A 12 5.47 -12.38 3.01
CA PHE A 12 5.35 -12.71 1.59
C PHE A 12 6.51 -12.16 0.75
N LEU A 13 6.92 -10.91 1.01
CA LEU A 13 8.01 -10.26 0.29
C LEU A 13 9.37 -10.91 0.59
N GLU A 14 9.63 -11.24 1.86
CA GLU A 14 10.85 -11.94 2.28
C GLU A 14 10.94 -13.35 1.66
N ALA A 15 9.80 -14.02 1.50
CA ALA A 15 9.73 -15.33 0.87
C ALA A 15 9.72 -15.28 -0.68
N LEU A 16 9.64 -14.10 -1.30
CA LEU A 16 9.49 -13.97 -2.74
C LEU A 16 10.82 -14.24 -3.45
N PRO A 17 10.91 -15.26 -4.33
CA PRO A 17 12.15 -15.54 -5.05
C PRO A 17 12.56 -14.37 -5.95
N ALA A 18 13.86 -14.07 -6.00
CA ALA A 18 14.40 -12.98 -6.83
C ALA A 18 13.95 -13.08 -8.31
N SER A 19 13.83 -14.31 -8.84
CA SER A 19 13.35 -14.59 -10.20
C SER A 19 11.90 -14.17 -10.46
N ARG A 20 11.09 -13.99 -9.40
CA ARG A 20 9.68 -13.61 -9.48
C ARG A 20 9.42 -12.12 -9.23
N THR A 21 10.42 -11.36 -8.82
CA THR A 21 10.27 -9.92 -8.51
C THR A 21 9.83 -9.09 -9.72
N ARG A 22 10.24 -9.48 -10.93
CA ARG A 22 9.87 -8.79 -12.19
C ARG A 22 8.66 -9.39 -12.89
N VAL A 23 8.14 -10.52 -12.39
CA VAL A 23 6.95 -11.15 -12.97
C VAL A 23 5.72 -10.33 -12.61
N VAL A 24 4.88 -10.07 -13.60
CA VAL A 24 3.65 -9.29 -13.43
C VAL A 24 2.54 -10.19 -12.89
N ILE A 25 2.50 -10.34 -11.57
CA ILE A 25 1.59 -11.27 -10.87
C ILE A 25 0.30 -10.61 -10.37
N PHE A 26 0.24 -9.27 -10.27
CA PHE A 26 -0.92 -8.57 -9.73
C PHE A 26 -1.69 -7.85 -10.82
N ARG A 27 -2.99 -8.17 -10.98
CA ARG A 27 -3.88 -7.45 -11.89
C ARG A 27 -4.44 -6.21 -11.18
N HIS A 28 -3.94 -5.03 -11.51
CA HIS A 28 -4.49 -3.76 -11.04
C HIS A 28 -5.60 -3.28 -11.97
N ALA A 29 -6.74 -2.88 -11.40
CA ALA A 29 -7.96 -2.56 -12.15
C ALA A 29 -7.80 -1.42 -13.17
N MET A 30 -6.95 -0.43 -12.87
CA MET A 30 -6.77 0.77 -13.73
C MET A 30 -5.57 0.70 -14.67
N ILE A 31 -4.52 -0.06 -14.33
CA ILE A 31 -3.22 -0.01 -15.04
C ILE A 31 -2.78 -1.37 -15.58
N GLY A 32 -3.62 -2.41 -15.45
CA GLY A 32 -3.31 -3.76 -15.90
C GLY A 32 -2.38 -4.50 -14.96
N TYR A 33 -1.60 -5.42 -15.50
CA TYR A 33 -0.73 -6.27 -14.69
C TYR A 33 0.53 -5.51 -14.24
N ILE A 34 0.84 -5.62 -12.95
CA ILE A 34 2.00 -4.99 -12.33
C ILE A 34 2.86 -6.02 -11.59
N ASN A 35 4.16 -5.76 -11.56
CA ASN A 35 5.13 -6.55 -10.79
C ASN A 35 5.23 -6.05 -9.35
N ILE A 36 5.99 -6.74 -8.50
CA ILE A 36 6.06 -6.42 -7.07
C ILE A 36 6.61 -5.02 -6.80
N TYR A 37 7.57 -4.53 -7.59
CA TYR A 37 8.12 -3.19 -7.43
C TYR A 37 7.09 -2.11 -7.74
N GLN A 38 6.30 -2.31 -8.79
CA GLN A 38 5.20 -1.41 -9.14
C GLN A 38 4.11 -1.45 -8.06
N THR A 39 3.77 -2.63 -7.52
CA THR A 39 2.83 -2.76 -6.40
C THR A 39 3.30 -2.00 -5.17
N LEU A 40 4.58 -2.14 -4.79
CA LEU A 40 5.14 -1.44 -3.63
C LEU A 40 5.19 0.08 -3.82
N ASN A 41 5.52 0.55 -5.04
CA ASN A 41 5.44 1.97 -5.37
C ASN A 41 4.01 2.49 -5.27
N PHE A 42 3.04 1.75 -5.81
CA PHE A 42 1.62 2.09 -5.69
C PHE A 42 1.18 2.18 -4.21
N PHE A 43 1.53 1.20 -3.38
CA PHE A 43 1.20 1.24 -1.95
C PHE A 43 1.82 2.43 -1.24
N ARG A 44 3.09 2.75 -1.49
CA ARG A 44 3.74 3.93 -0.91
C ARG A 44 2.98 5.20 -1.26
N ASP A 45 2.68 5.40 -2.54
CA ASP A 45 2.05 6.63 -3.02
C ASP A 45 0.59 6.73 -2.52
N HIS A 46 -0.12 5.60 -2.49
CA HIS A 46 -1.48 5.48 -1.96
C HIS A 46 -1.55 5.80 -0.45
N LEU A 47 -0.64 5.24 0.35
CA LEU A 47 -0.56 5.53 1.78
C LEU A 47 -0.19 6.99 2.04
N ALA A 48 0.76 7.54 1.30
CA ALA A 48 1.11 8.96 1.39
C ALA A 48 -0.08 9.88 1.08
N HIS A 49 -0.90 9.52 0.08
CA HIS A 49 -2.15 10.22 -0.22
C HIS A 49 -3.13 10.17 0.96
N HIS A 50 -3.38 8.98 1.52
CA HIS A 50 -4.31 8.82 2.64
C HIS A 50 -3.83 9.52 3.92
N ILE A 51 -2.53 9.53 4.22
CA ILE A 51 -1.99 10.29 5.36
C ILE A 51 -2.30 11.78 5.20
N LYS A 52 -2.19 12.34 3.99
CA LYS A 52 -2.59 13.74 3.72
C LYS A 52 -4.08 13.95 3.95
N GLN A 53 -4.93 13.01 3.54
CA GLN A 53 -6.37 13.08 3.77
C GLN A 53 -6.72 13.04 5.26
N ILE A 54 -6.12 12.14 6.03
CA ILE A 54 -6.29 12.04 7.49
C ILE A 54 -5.90 13.36 8.16
N ARG A 55 -4.71 13.89 7.84
CA ARG A 55 -4.24 15.18 8.38
C ARG A 55 -5.18 16.34 8.05
N ARG A 56 -5.80 16.33 6.87
CA ARG A 56 -6.80 17.33 6.47
C ARG A 56 -8.10 17.19 7.28
N ILE A 57 -8.58 15.96 7.48
CA ILE A 57 -9.77 15.67 8.28
C ILE A 57 -9.55 16.10 9.74
N GLN A 58 -8.38 15.79 10.31
CA GLN A 58 -8.01 16.19 11.68
C GLN A 58 -7.98 17.70 11.89
N LYS A 59 -7.76 18.48 10.83
CA LYS A 59 -7.79 19.96 10.87
C LYS A 59 -9.17 20.54 10.58
N SER A 60 -10.17 19.71 10.30
CA SER A 60 -11.53 20.17 10.04
C SER A 60 -12.13 20.78 11.31
N PRO A 61 -12.87 21.90 11.22
CA PRO A 61 -13.55 22.49 12.38
C PRO A 61 -14.49 21.52 13.12
N ASN A 62 -14.99 20.50 12.41
CA ASN A 62 -15.91 19.50 12.95
C ASN A 62 -15.20 18.22 13.40
N PHE A 63 -13.86 18.19 13.46
CA PHE A 63 -13.13 17.03 13.94
C PHE A 63 -13.30 16.90 15.46
N PRO A 64 -13.68 15.72 15.99
CA PRO A 64 -13.81 15.54 17.43
C PRO A 64 -12.47 15.82 18.11
N GLN A 65 -12.45 16.78 19.04
CA GLN A 65 -11.31 16.92 19.94
C GLN A 65 -11.51 15.92 21.08
N SER A 66 -10.56 15.00 21.20
CA SER A 66 -10.45 14.04 22.30
C SER A 66 -9.92 14.70 23.56
#